data_AF-A0A934ACV3-F1
#
_entry.id   AF-A0A934ACV3-F1
#
_cell.length_a   1.000
_cell.length_b   1.000
_cell.length_c   1.000
_cell.angle_alpha   90.00
_cell.angle_beta   90.00
_cell.angle_gamma   90.00
#
_symmetry.space_group_name_H-M   'P 1'
#
loop_
_entity.id
_entity.type
_entity.pdbx_description
1 polymer ?
#
loop_
_entity_poly.entity_id
_entity_poly.type
_entity_poly.pdbx_seq_one_letter_code
_entity_poly.pdbx_strand_id
1 'polypeptide(L)'
;MNDLGRNEGWVSVGVTHDTAEFAVETINQWWQRMGKLVYGDVREILITADGGGSNGSRVRLWKTELQRLSNVLKMTIHVRHFPPGTR
;
A
#
# COMPACT_ATOMS: atom_id res chain seq x y z
N MET A 1 -1.83 -1.34 -18.66
CA MET A 1 -2.82 -2.08 -19.46
C MET A 1 -4.10 -2.15 -18.65
N ASN A 2 -5.11 -1.41 -19.13
CA ASN A 2 -6.52 -1.30 -18.76
C ASN A 2 -6.95 -1.17 -17.29
N ASP A 3 -7.28 0.09 -16.97
CA ASP A 3 -8.23 0.56 -15.96
C ASP A 3 -9.67 0.24 -16.41
N LEU A 4 -10.41 -0.52 -15.59
CA LEU A 4 -11.82 -0.84 -15.78
C LEU A 4 -12.54 -0.82 -14.43
N GLY A 5 -13.00 0.37 -14.03
CA GLY A 5 -14.35 0.51 -13.46
C GLY A 5 -14.52 0.22 -11.97
N ARG A 6 -13.49 0.41 -11.14
CA ARG A 6 -13.68 0.43 -9.69
C ARG A 6 -13.02 1.65 -9.09
N ASN A 7 -13.69 2.23 -8.10
CA ASN A 7 -13.23 3.35 -7.30
C ASN A 7 -12.08 2.91 -6.36
N GLU A 8 -11.10 2.18 -6.91
CA GLU A 8 -10.03 1.43 -6.23
C GLU A 8 -8.69 1.94 -6.77
N GLY A 9 -7.91 2.62 -5.92
CA GLY A 9 -6.54 3.01 -6.26
C GLY A 9 -5.58 1.82 -6.18
N TRP A 10 -4.74 1.61 -7.19
CA TRP A 10 -3.75 0.53 -7.21
C TRP A 10 -2.33 1.03 -6.95
N VAL A 11 -1.63 0.39 -6.01
CA VAL A 11 -0.22 0.68 -5.66
C VAL A 11 0.57 -0.62 -5.55
N SER A 12 1.76 -0.64 -6.13
CA SER A 12 2.76 -1.69 -5.93
C SER A 12 3.93 -1.15 -5.11
N VAL A 13 4.26 -1.81 -4.01
CA VAL A 13 5.42 -1.46 -3.17
C VAL A 13 6.43 -2.60 -3.25
N GLY A 14 7.61 -2.33 -3.81
CA GLY A 14 8.74 -3.26 -3.84
C GLY A 14 9.72 -2.96 -2.70
N VAL A 15 10.39 -4.00 -2.19
CA VAL A 15 11.35 -3.91 -1.08
C VAL A 15 12.59 -3.08 -1.47
N THR A 16 12.75 -1.92 -0.84
CA THR A 16 14.07 -1.42 -0.43
C THR A 16 14.29 -1.81 1.04
N HIS A 17 15.54 -1.88 1.51
CA HIS A 17 15.97 -2.40 2.82
C HIS A 17 15.44 -1.59 4.04
N ASP A 18 14.36 -0.86 3.89
CA ASP A 18 13.88 0.16 4.80
C ASP A 18 12.84 -0.38 5.79
N THR A 19 12.62 0.37 6.87
CA THR A 19 11.67 0.01 7.94
C THR A 19 10.23 0.03 7.44
N ALA A 20 9.32 -0.62 8.18
CA ALA A 20 7.89 -0.59 7.88
C ALA A 20 7.32 0.84 7.85
N GLU A 21 7.86 1.74 8.67
CA GLU A 21 7.52 3.16 8.69
C GLU A 21 7.86 3.84 7.36
N PHE A 22 9.07 3.59 6.83
CA PHE A 22 9.49 4.15 5.55
C PHE A 22 8.63 3.65 4.39
N ALA A 23 8.27 2.36 4.39
CA ALA A 23 7.40 1.79 3.37
C ALA A 23 6.01 2.45 3.38
N VAL A 24 5.40 2.63 4.57
CA VAL A 24 4.10 3.29 4.70
C VAL A 24 4.18 4.78 4.35
N GLU A 25 5.24 5.48 4.76
CA GLU A 25 5.42 6.89 4.41
C GLU A 25 5.60 7.09 2.90
N THR A 26 6.28 6.16 2.23
CA THR A 26 6.40 6.17 0.76
C THR A 26 5.02 6.04 0.09
N ILE A 27 4.15 5.15 0.60
CA ILE A 27 2.77 5.01 0.11
C ILE A 27 1.99 6.32 0.32
N ASN A 28 2.11 6.92 1.50
CA ASN A 28 1.46 8.19 1.82
C ASN A 28 1.90 9.31 0.87
N GLN A 29 3.20 9.47 0.66
CA GLN A 29 3.73 10.49 -0.25
C GLN A 29 3.27 10.27 -1.69
N TRP A 30 3.26 9.02 -2.16
CA TRP A 30 2.73 8.69 -3.47
C TRP A 30 1.23 9.06 -3.58
N TRP A 31 0.43 8.75 -2.55
CA TRP A 31 -0.99 9.09 -2.52
C TRP A 31 -1.22 10.61 -2.60
N GLN A 32 -0.49 11.39 -1.80
CA GLN A 32 -0.64 12.85 -1.79
C GLN A 32 -0.20 13.51 -3.10
N ARG A 33 0.84 12.98 -3.76
CA ARG A 33 1.41 13.58 -4.98
C ARG A 33 0.70 13.15 -6.25
N MET A 34 0.33 11.88 -6.35
CA MET A 34 -0.16 11.27 -7.59
C MET A 34 -1.50 10.56 -7.38
N GLY A 35 -1.60 9.70 -6.36
CA GLY A 35 -2.77 8.84 -6.16
C GLY A 35 -4.08 9.62 -6.09
N LYS A 36 -4.14 10.68 -5.29
CA LYS A 36 -5.32 11.54 -5.14
C LYS A 36 -5.70 12.25 -6.44
N LEU A 37 -4.72 12.64 -7.27
CA LEU A 37 -4.97 13.33 -8.54
C LEU A 37 -5.51 12.36 -9.60
N VAL A 38 -4.99 11.12 -9.62
CA VAL A 38 -5.33 10.12 -10.63
C VAL A 38 -6.63 9.40 -10.30
N TYR A 39 -6.84 9.03 -9.04
CA TYR A 39 -7.96 8.19 -8.62
C TYR A 39 -9.11 8.98 -7.97
N GLY A 40 -8.92 10.28 -7.69
CA GLY A 40 -9.97 11.13 -7.12
C GLY A 40 -10.34 10.73 -5.69
N ASP A 41 -11.64 10.80 -5.36
CA ASP A 41 -12.18 10.55 -4.02
C ASP A 41 -12.53 9.06 -3.82
N VAL A 42 -11.52 8.20 -3.93
CA VAL A 42 -11.65 6.79 -3.58
C VAL A 42 -11.73 6.61 -2.07
N ARG A 43 -12.47 5.58 -1.63
CA ARG A 43 -12.56 5.20 -0.21
C ARG A 43 -11.68 4.00 0.13
N GLU A 44 -11.11 3.35 -0.88
CA GLU A 44 -10.37 2.11 -0.74
C GLU A 44 -9.12 2.12 -1.61
N ILE A 45 -8.01 1.63 -1.05
CA ILE A 45 -6.72 1.49 -1.75
C ILE A 45 -6.27 0.03 -1.65
N LEU A 46 -5.87 -0.54 -2.78
CA LEU A 46 -5.25 -1.86 -2.84
C LEU A 46 -3.73 -1.73 -2.98
N ILE A 47 -3.02 -2.21 -1.97
CA ILE A 47 -1.56 -2.30 -1.92
C ILE A 47 -1.17 -3.74 -2.23
N THR A 48 -0.32 -3.91 -3.24
CA THR A 48 0.33 -5.19 -3.52
C THR A 48 1.76 -5.16 -3.02
N ALA A 49 2.13 -6.10 -2.14
CA ALA A 49 3.46 -6.21 -1.56
C ALA A 49 4.06 -7.59 -1.83
N ASP A 50 5.38 -7.68 -2.01
CA ASP A 50 6.10 -8.96 -2.15
C ASP A 50 6.19 -9.76 -0.85
N GLY A 51 5.89 -9.13 0.29
CA GLY A 51 5.87 -9.79 1.61
C GLY A 51 7.25 -10.07 2.18
N GLY A 52 8.30 -9.51 1.59
CA GLY A 52 9.66 -9.57 2.11
C GLY A 52 9.91 -8.56 3.24
N GLY A 53 10.83 -8.91 4.15
CA GLY A 53 11.39 -7.99 5.14
C GLY A 53 10.35 -7.24 5.97
N SER A 54 10.39 -5.91 5.87
CA SER A 54 9.58 -4.96 6.64
C SER A 54 8.10 -4.92 6.24
N ASN A 55 7.71 -5.42 5.06
CA ASN A 55 6.33 -5.42 4.56
C ASN A 55 5.65 -6.79 4.69
N GLY A 56 6.26 -7.71 5.43
CA GLY A 56 5.74 -9.06 5.64
C GLY A 56 4.40 -9.05 6.38
N SER A 57 3.49 -9.95 5.98
CA SER A 57 2.17 -10.12 6.61
C SER A 57 2.22 -10.44 8.12
N ARG A 58 3.37 -10.89 8.63
CA ARG A 58 3.60 -11.21 10.05
C ARG A 58 4.24 -10.06 10.83
N VAL A 59 4.68 -8.99 10.17
CA VAL A 59 5.32 -7.84 10.81
C VAL A 59 4.24 -6.98 11.48
N ARG A 60 4.32 -6.82 12.80
CA ARG A 60 3.35 -6.03 13.56
C ARG A 60 3.45 -4.55 13.24
N LEU A 61 4.67 -4.02 13.14
CA LEU A 61 4.92 -2.61 12.83
C LEU A 61 4.28 -2.22 11.49
N TRP A 62 4.41 -3.06 10.47
CA TRP A 62 3.74 -2.89 9.18
C TRP A 62 2.22 -2.72 9.31
N LYS A 63 1.57 -3.61 10.06
CA LYS A 63 0.12 -3.52 10.30
C LYS A 63 -0.25 -2.24 11.06
N THR A 64 0.53 -1.87 12.07
CA THR A 64 0.30 -0.66 12.86
C THR A 64 0.42 0.61 12.01
N GLU A 65 1.48 0.71 11.21
CA GLU A 65 1.70 1.87 10.35
C GLU A 65 0.64 1.96 9.24
N LEU A 66 0.26 0.83 8.63
CA LEU A 66 -0.85 0.82 7.67
C LEU A 66 -2.18 1.23 8.31
N GLN A 67 -2.46 0.77 9.54
CA GLN A 67 -3.67 1.19 10.25
C GLN A 67 -3.64 2.69 10.55
N ARG A 68 -2.48 3.22 10.95
CA ARG A 68 -2.29 4.66 11.15
C ARG A 68 -2.53 5.43 9.86
N LEU A 69 -1.99 4.96 8.74
CA LEU A 69 -2.19 5.57 7.43
C LEU A 69 -3.68 5.54 7.03
N SER A 70 -4.35 4.40 7.19
CA SER A 70 -5.79 4.25 6.95
C SER A 70 -6.61 5.28 7.74
N ASN A 71 -6.27 5.49 9.01
CA ASN A 71 -6.95 6.49 9.86
C ASN A 71 -6.71 7.93 9.37
N VAL A 72 -5.48 8.26 8.94
CA VAL A 72 -5.13 9.58 8.41
C VAL A 72 -5.86 9.86 7.10
N LEU A 73 -5.85 8.89 6.18
CA LEU A 73 -6.48 9.02 4.87
C LEU A 73 -8.01 8.86 4.92
N LYS A 74 -8.54 8.30 6.00
CA LYS A 74 -9.96 7.88 6.15
C LYS A 74 -10.39 6.93 5.03
N MET A 75 -9.48 6.02 4.65
CA MET A 75 -9.65 5.06 3.56
C MET A 75 -9.38 3.65 4.06
N THR A 76 -10.11 2.67 3.54
CA THR A 76 -9.82 1.26 3.76
C THR A 76 -8.59 0.86 2.95
N ILE A 77 -7.60 0.26 3.61
CA ILE A 77 -6.39 -0.23 2.95
C ILE A 77 -6.46 -1.75 2.87
N HIS A 78 -6.51 -2.28 1.64
CA HIS A 78 -6.38 -3.69 1.36
C HIS A 78 -4.94 -4.02 1.03
N VAL A 79 -4.36 -5.04 1.68
CA VAL A 79 -3.02 -5.52 1.36
C VAL A 79 -3.12 -6.92 0.79
N ARG A 80 -2.54 -7.11 -0.40
CA ARG A 80 -2.32 -8.45 -0.97
C ARG A 80 -0.83 -8.70 -1.09
N HIS A 81 -0.42 -9.87 -0.61
CA HIS A 81 0.94 -10.35 -0.79
C HIS A 81 1.02 -11.20 -2.05
N PHE A 82 2.09 -11.03 -2.84
CA PHE A 82 2.38 -11.98 -3.91
C PHE A 82 2.56 -13.39 -3.32
N PRO A 83 2.05 -14.44 -3.98
CA PRO A 83 2.29 -15.80 -3.53
C PRO A 83 3.80 -16.09 -3.50
N PRO A 84 4.30 -16.84 -2.51
CA PRO A 84 5.72 -17.13 -2.40
C PRO A 84 6.16 -18.02 -3.57
N GLY A 85 6.89 -17.44 -4.53
CA GLY A 85 7.48 -18.11 -5.69
C GLY A 85 7.88 -17.06 -6.72
N THR A 86 9.16 -16.76 -6.89
CA THR A 86 10.12 -17.60 -7.62
C THR A 86 11.52 -17.33 -7.06
N ARG A 87 12.30 -18.38 -6.80
CA ARG A 87 13.76 -18.27 -6.57
C ARG A 87 14.48 -17.88 -7.84
#